data_AF-A0A2T4DCX0-F1
#
_entry.id   AF-A0A2T4DCX0-F1
#
_cell.length_a   1.000
_cell.length_b   1.000
_cell.length_c   1.000
_cell.angle_alpha   90.00
_cell.angle_beta   90.00
_cell.angle_gamma   90.00
#
_symmetry.space_group_name_H-M   'P 1'
#
loop_
_entity.id
_entity.type
_entity.pdbx_description
1 polymer ?
#
loop_
_entity_poly.entity_id
_entity_poly.type
_entity_poly.pdbx_seq_one_letter_code
_entity_poly.pdbx_strand_id
1 'polypeptide(L)'
;MNKWIGLLILLVVPTVAIASGQPASTDPAPANVAQGQQIYQQYCAACHGQQAEGAANWKKPDEKGEMPAPPHDETGHTWRHSDAMLFKMIAKGWRHP
;
A
#
# COMPACT_ATOMS: atom_id res chain seq x y z
N MET A 1 33.59 -58.97 -17.16
CA MET A 1 32.56 -59.74 -17.88
C MET A 1 31.28 -58.92 -17.93
N ASN A 2 30.88 -58.61 -19.16
CA ASN A 2 29.91 -57.60 -19.58
C ASN A 2 28.44 -57.93 -19.24
N LYS A 3 27.65 -56.91 -18.94
CA LYS A 3 26.29 -56.62 -19.48
C LYS A 3 26.07 -55.10 -19.41
N TRP A 4 26.44 -54.29 -20.41
CA TRP A 4 25.63 -53.88 -21.57
C TRP A 4 24.18 -53.46 -21.25
N ILE A 5 23.97 -52.14 -21.34
CA ILE A 5 22.86 -51.44 -22.02
C ILE A 5 21.46 -51.65 -21.47
N GLY A 6 20.92 -50.55 -20.91
CA GLY A 6 19.50 -50.36 -20.65
C GLY A 6 19.17 -48.86 -20.67
N LEU A 7 19.40 -48.20 -21.81
CA LEU A 7 18.87 -46.87 -22.08
C LEU A 7 17.34 -47.01 -22.18
N LEU A 8 16.59 -46.58 -21.17
CA LEU A 8 15.15 -46.36 -21.26
C LEU A 8 14.86 -44.88 -20.99
N ILE A 9 15.05 -44.13 -22.07
CA ILE A 9 14.21 -43.04 -22.58
C ILE A 9 13.26 -42.39 -21.56
N LEU A 10 13.71 -41.24 -21.08
CA LEU A 10 12.99 -39.98 -20.92
C LEU A 10 11.47 -40.01 -21.21
N LEU A 11 10.66 -39.90 -20.16
CA LEU A 11 9.37 -39.20 -20.23
C LEU A 11 9.30 -38.24 -19.03
N VAL A 12 10.11 -37.20 -19.09
CA VAL A 12 9.84 -35.99 -18.31
C VAL A 12 8.68 -35.31 -19.02
N VAL A 13 7.46 -35.49 -18.52
CA VAL A 13 6.33 -34.66 -18.94
C VAL A 13 6.47 -33.37 -18.15
N PRO A 14 6.86 -32.22 -18.73
CA PRO A 14 6.62 -30.98 -18.04
C PRO A 14 5.13 -30.73 -18.19
N THR A 15 4.35 -31.06 -17.16
CA THR A 15 3.06 -30.40 -17.01
C THR A 15 3.38 -28.94 -16.79
N VAL A 16 3.39 -28.17 -17.87
CA VAL A 16 3.42 -26.72 -17.83
C VAL A 16 2.17 -26.33 -17.05
N ALA A 17 2.35 -26.01 -15.77
CA ALA A 17 1.33 -25.34 -15.00
C ALA A 17 1.11 -24.00 -15.69
N ILE A 18 0.05 -23.90 -16.49
CA ILE A 18 -0.45 -22.61 -16.94
C ILE A 18 -0.95 -21.93 -15.68
N ALA A 19 -0.08 -21.12 -15.07
CA ALA A 19 -0.48 -20.15 -14.08
C ALA A 19 -1.43 -19.20 -14.80
N SER A 20 -2.73 -19.40 -14.60
CA SER A 20 -3.77 -18.46 -14.98
C SER A 20 -3.36 -17.11 -14.37
N GLY A 21 -2.82 -16.22 -15.18
CA GLY A 21 -2.51 -14.85 -14.80
C GLY A 21 -3.82 -14.11 -14.56
N GLN A 22 -4.47 -14.38 -13.43
CA GLN A 22 -5.49 -13.49 -12.92
C GLN A 22 -4.80 -12.15 -12.66
N PRO A 23 -5.32 -11.03 -13.18
CA PRO A 23 -4.80 -9.73 -12.80
C PRO A 23 -4.86 -9.65 -11.29
N ALA A 24 -3.71 -9.38 -10.65
CA ALA A 24 -3.69 -9.14 -9.23
C ALA A 24 -4.69 -8.02 -8.93
N SER A 25 -5.67 -8.30 -8.08
CA SER A 25 -6.58 -7.27 -7.57
C SER A 25 -5.73 -6.12 -7.04
N THR A 26 -6.01 -4.90 -7.48
CA THR A 26 -5.39 -3.68 -6.94
C THR A 26 -5.88 -3.37 -5.53
N ASP A 27 -6.97 -4.02 -5.12
CA ASP A 27 -7.50 -3.88 -3.78
C ASP A 27 -6.52 -4.48 -2.76
N PRO A 28 -6.21 -3.76 -1.67
CA PRO A 28 -5.37 -4.29 -0.63
C PRO A 28 -6.03 -5.52 0.00
N ALA A 29 -5.26 -6.60 0.15
CA ALA A 29 -5.69 -7.74 0.93
C ALA A 29 -6.07 -7.31 2.36
N PRO A 30 -7.03 -7.95 3.04
CA PRO A 30 -7.43 -7.56 4.39
C PRO A 30 -6.27 -7.49 5.40
N ALA A 31 -5.28 -8.37 5.27
CA ALA A 31 -4.06 -8.35 6.07
C ALA A 31 -3.25 -7.05 5.88
N ASN A 32 -3.20 -6.53 4.65
CA ASN A 32 -2.52 -5.27 4.33
C ASN A 32 -3.24 -4.07 4.98
N VAL A 33 -4.58 -4.11 5.04
CA VAL A 33 -5.37 -3.06 5.69
C VAL A 33 -5.14 -3.05 7.20
N ALA A 34 -5.15 -4.23 7.85
CA ALA A 34 -4.88 -4.34 9.28
C ALA A 34 -3.47 -3.83 9.64
N GLN A 35 -2.46 -4.20 8.85
CA GLN A 35 -1.10 -3.68 9.01
C GLN A 35 -1.05 -2.16 8.78
N GLY A 36 -1.75 -1.66 7.75
CA GLY A 36 -1.86 -0.23 7.47
C GLY A 36 -2.47 0.55 8.64
N GLN A 37 -3.49 0.00 9.30
CA GLN A 37 -4.09 0.60 10.51
C GLN A 37 -3.08 0.68 11.66
N GLN A 38 -2.27 -0.36 11.90
CA GLN A 38 -1.24 -0.32 12.94
C GLN A 38 -0.20 0.76 12.67
N ILE A 39 0.27 0.86 11.42
CA ILE A 39 1.19 1.92 10.97
C ILE A 39 0.56 3.30 11.16
N TYR A 40 -0.71 3.46 10.77
CA TYR A 40 -1.43 4.72 10.91
C TYR A 40 -1.48 5.18 12.36
N GLN A 41 -1.85 4.30 13.28
CA GLN A 41 -1.91 4.62 14.71
C GLN A 41 -0.53 4.97 15.28
N GLN A 42 0.53 4.31 14.80
CA GLN A 42 1.88 4.54 15.29
C GLN A 42 2.49 5.85 14.80
N TYR A 43 2.24 6.26 13.55
CA TYR A 43 2.98 7.36 12.92
C TYR A 43 2.13 8.53 12.46
N CYS A 44 0.85 8.31 12.13
CA CYS A 44 0.02 9.31 11.46
C CYS A 44 -0.96 9.98 12.43
N ALA A 45 -1.53 9.19 13.35
CA ALA A 45 -2.60 9.62 14.26
C ALA A 45 -2.17 10.76 15.19
N ALA A 46 -0.88 10.92 15.47
CA ALA A 46 -0.35 12.01 16.28
C ALA A 46 -0.68 13.40 15.73
N CYS A 47 -0.84 13.52 14.41
CA CYS A 47 -1.19 14.78 13.74
C CYS A 47 -2.57 14.72 13.07
N HIS A 48 -2.92 13.58 12.47
CA HIS A 48 -4.14 13.41 11.70
C HIS A 48 -5.34 12.88 12.52
N GLY A 49 -5.17 12.65 13.83
CA GLY A 49 -6.21 12.13 14.70
C GLY A 49 -6.31 10.60 14.69
N GLN A 50 -6.83 10.01 15.77
CA GLN A 50 -6.93 8.55 15.90
C GLN A 50 -7.97 7.93 14.94
N GLN A 51 -8.96 8.72 14.55
CA GLN A 51 -10.04 8.36 13.64
C GLN A 51 -9.90 9.05 12.28
N ALA A 52 -8.73 9.62 11.97
CA ALA A 52 -8.48 10.38 10.75
C ALA A 52 -9.27 11.69 10.62
N GLU A 53 -9.74 12.25 11.73
CA GLU A 53 -10.53 13.49 11.81
C GLU A 53 -9.72 14.78 11.58
N GLY A 54 -8.39 14.67 11.52
CA GLY A 54 -7.48 15.80 11.33
C GLY A 54 -7.29 16.65 12.58
N ALA A 55 -6.43 17.65 12.46
CA ALA A 55 -6.20 18.61 13.54
C ALA A 55 -7.37 19.60 13.67
N ALA A 56 -7.56 20.15 14.88
CA ALA A 56 -8.50 21.24 15.09
C ALA A 56 -8.18 22.42 14.17
N ASN A 57 -9.22 23.04 13.59
CA ASN A 57 -9.08 24.15 12.65
C ASN A 57 -8.18 23.87 11.42
N TRP A 58 -8.08 22.63 10.94
CA TRP A 58 -7.24 22.26 9.78
C TRP A 58 -7.48 23.08 8.50
N LYS A 59 -8.61 23.79 8.40
CA LYS A 59 -8.94 24.70 7.29
C LYS A 59 -8.39 26.12 7.44
N LYS A 60 -7.71 26.44 8.55
CA LYS A 60 -7.16 27.76 8.83
C LYS A 60 -5.64 27.66 9.03
N PRO A 61 -4.86 28.53 8.38
CA PRO A 61 -3.44 28.64 8.67
C PRO A 61 -3.20 29.04 10.13
N ASP A 62 -2.10 28.56 10.71
CA ASP A 62 -1.62 29.01 12.01
C ASP A 62 -0.94 30.40 11.93
N GLU A 63 -0.37 30.86 13.04
CA GLU A 63 0.33 32.16 13.11
C GLU A 63 1.53 32.27 12.14
N LYS A 64 2.09 31.13 11.72
CA LYS A 64 3.20 31.05 10.76
C LYS A 64 2.70 30.84 9.32
N GLY A 65 1.38 30.82 9.11
CA GLY A 65 0.77 30.55 7.81
C GLY A 65 0.76 29.08 7.43
N GLU A 66 1.05 28.16 8.34
CA GLU A 66 1.05 26.72 8.04
C GLU A 66 -0.34 26.13 8.17
N MET A 67 -0.72 25.29 7.22
CA MET A 67 -1.95 24.52 7.30
C MET A 67 -1.76 23.34 8.26
N PRO A 68 -2.61 23.17 9.29
CA PRO A 68 -2.57 22.00 10.15
C PRO A 68 -2.88 20.71 9.36
N ALA A 69 -2.54 19.57 9.96
CA ALA A 69 -2.78 18.27 9.35
C ALA A 69 -4.27 18.07 8.98
N PRO A 70 -4.61 17.87 7.70
CA PRO A 70 -6.00 17.70 7.27
C PRO A 70 -6.54 16.30 7.65
N PRO A 71 -7.86 16.12 7.73
CA PRO A 71 -8.47 14.80 7.90
C PRO A 71 -8.11 13.87 6.74
N HIS A 72 -8.11 12.57 7.01
CA HIS A 72 -8.08 11.50 6.02
C HIS A 72 -9.40 10.73 5.93
N ASP A 73 -10.45 11.25 6.58
CA ASP A 73 -11.83 10.84 6.41
C ASP A 73 -12.50 11.49 5.18
N GLU A 74 -13.81 11.28 5.06
CA GLU A 74 -14.68 11.81 4.00
C GLU A 74 -14.76 13.36 3.93
N THR A 75 -14.41 14.07 5.00
CA THR A 75 -14.39 15.54 5.04
C THR A 75 -13.13 16.13 4.42
N GLY A 76 -12.09 15.31 4.23
CA GLY A 76 -10.84 15.65 3.55
C GLY A 76 -10.89 15.38 2.04
N HIS A 77 -9.71 15.40 1.41
CA HIS A 77 -9.56 15.12 -0.02
C HIS A 77 -8.40 14.18 -0.35
N THR A 78 -7.84 13.49 0.65
CA THR A 78 -6.71 12.56 0.47
C THR A 78 -7.05 11.45 -0.54
N TRP A 79 -8.27 10.94 -0.49
CA TRP A 79 -8.81 9.90 -1.38
C TRP A 79 -8.92 10.32 -2.86
N ARG A 80 -8.74 11.60 -3.18
CA ARG A 80 -8.73 12.09 -4.57
C ARG A 80 -7.37 11.96 -5.24
N HIS A 81 -6.34 11.59 -4.50
CA HIS A 81 -4.98 11.37 -5.01
C HIS A 81 -4.76 9.89 -5.36
N SER A 82 -3.91 9.61 -6.34
CA SER A 82 -3.52 8.23 -6.65
C SER A 82 -2.61 7.65 -5.57
N ASP A 83 -2.58 6.33 -5.44
CA ASP A 83 -1.68 5.63 -4.50
C ASP A 83 -0.22 6.01 -4.68
N ALA A 84 0.23 6.18 -5.93
CA ALA A 84 1.58 6.63 -6.23
C ALA A 84 1.86 8.04 -5.69
N MET A 85 0.87 8.94 -5.76
CA MET A 85 0.97 10.28 -5.20
C MET A 85 0.93 10.24 -3.67
N LEU A 86 0.05 9.44 -3.07
CA LEU A 86 -0.03 9.24 -1.62
C LEU A 86 1.29 8.71 -1.05
N PHE A 87 1.86 7.68 -1.68
CA PHE A 87 3.15 7.12 -1.28
C PHE A 87 4.27 8.17 -1.39
N LYS A 88 4.27 8.98 -2.45
CA LYS A 88 5.24 10.07 -2.61
C LYS A 88 5.10 11.13 -1.50
N MET A 89 3.87 11.52 -1.16
CA MET A 89 3.59 12.47 -0.08
C MET A 89 4.08 11.92 1.28
N ILE A 90 3.84 10.65 1.57
CA ILE A 90 4.33 9.99 2.80
C ILE A 90 5.87 9.95 2.81
N ALA A 91 6.49 9.54 1.70
CA ALA A 91 7.93 9.30 1.64
C ALA A 91 8.79 10.57 1.59
N LYS A 92 8.24 11.68 1.07
CA LYS A 92 8.98 12.94 0.87
C LYS A 92 8.45 14.11 1.71
N GLY A 93 7.34 13.91 2.40
CA GLY A 93 6.55 15.02 2.93
C GLY A 93 5.85 15.79 1.81
N TRP A 94 4.84 16.55 2.20
CA TRP A 94 4.19 17.51 1.33
C TRP A 94 3.88 18.76 2.12
N ARG A 95 4.25 19.92 1.58
CA ARG A 95 3.87 21.21 2.12
C ARG A 95 3.06 21.92 1.07
N HIS A 96 1.84 22.32 1.41
CA HIS A 96 1.05 23.19 0.55
C HIS A 96 1.84 24.50 0.37
N PRO A 97 1.98 25.02 -0.86
CA PRO A 97 2.58 26.34 -1.08
C PRO A 97 1.83 27.44 -0.33
#